data_AF-A0A9P7BKJ4-F1
#
_entry.id   AF-A0A9P7BKJ4-F1
#
_cell.length_a   1.000
_cell.length_b   1.000
_cell.length_c   1.000
_cell.angle_alpha   90.00
_cell.angle_beta   90.00
_cell.angle_gamma   90.00
#
_symmetry.space_group_name_H-M   'P 1'
#
loop_
_entity.id
_entity.type
_entity.pdbx_description
1 polymer ?
#
loop_
_entity_poly.entity_id
_entity_poly.type
_entity_poly.pdbx_seq_one_letter_code
_entity_poly.pdbx_strand_id
1 'polypeptide(L)'
;MPAGTYGVTSSEWFNNTRGDTLYEPKLDIQKSLPPVLIEVQATVDEKFMIKLMQYAINAIERYDSKPVVLVFCVGKISSKSLSAQVTQYMSCFDMSIRYSLIILD
;
A
#
# COMPACT_ATOMS: atom_id res chain seq x y z
N MET A 1 -17.05 -8.66 6.73
CA MET A 1 -17.29 -8.46 5.29
C MET A 1 -17.69 -9.79 4.67
N PRO A 2 -18.64 -9.83 3.72
CA PRO A 2 -18.98 -11.06 3.02
C PRO A 2 -17.76 -11.70 2.34
N ALA A 3 -17.77 -13.01 2.16
CA ALA A 3 -16.70 -13.68 1.42
C ALA A 3 -16.69 -13.20 -0.05
N GLY A 4 -15.50 -13.03 -0.62
CA GLY A 4 -15.34 -12.67 -2.03
C GLY A 4 -15.65 -11.20 -2.36
N THR A 5 -15.68 -10.31 -1.38
CA THR A 5 -15.83 -8.84 -1.57
C THR A 5 -14.66 -8.22 -2.34
N TYR A 6 -13.46 -8.79 -2.22
CA TYR A 6 -12.26 -8.39 -2.93
C TYR A 6 -11.84 -9.43 -3.98
N GLY A 7 -11.23 -8.97 -5.06
CA GLY A 7 -10.53 -9.78 -6.05
C GLY A 7 -9.06 -9.37 -6.15
N VAL A 8 -8.19 -10.32 -6.50
CA VAL A 8 -6.81 -10.00 -6.89
C VAL A 8 -6.84 -9.46 -8.31
N THR A 9 -6.14 -8.35 -8.53
CA THR A 9 -6.01 -7.73 -9.85
C THR A 9 -4.54 -7.47 -10.19
N SER A 10 -4.28 -6.97 -11.39
CA SER A 10 -2.93 -6.62 -11.81
C SER A 10 -2.37 -5.49 -10.94
N SER A 11 -1.19 -5.72 -10.38
CA SER A 11 -0.41 -4.71 -9.64
C SER A 11 0.54 -3.93 -10.55
N GLU A 12 0.33 -3.97 -11.87
CA GLU A 12 1.09 -3.20 -12.86
C GLU A 12 0.52 -1.78 -13.01
N TRP A 13 1.44 -0.83 -13.05
CA TRP A 13 1.16 0.61 -13.08
C TRP A 13 1.58 1.23 -14.41
N PHE A 14 1.02 2.39 -14.74
CA PHE A 14 1.26 3.09 -16.02
C PHE A 14 2.72 3.45 -16.29
N ASN A 15 3.54 3.59 -15.23
CA ASN A 15 4.97 3.85 -15.31
C ASN A 15 5.81 2.57 -15.49
N ASN A 16 5.21 1.45 -15.89
CA ASN A 16 5.84 0.12 -15.99
C ASN A 16 6.46 -0.38 -14.68
N THR A 17 6.06 0.19 -13.54
CA THR A 17 6.40 -0.38 -12.24
C THR A 17 5.32 -1.36 -11.82
N ARG A 18 5.69 -2.25 -10.90
CA ARG A 18 4.81 -3.31 -10.43
C ARG A 18 4.96 -3.45 -8.93
N GLY A 19 3.83 -3.41 -8.22
CA GLY A 19 3.75 -3.74 -6.80
C GLY A 19 3.56 -5.25 -6.58
N ASP A 20 3.58 -5.69 -5.33
CA ASP A 20 3.43 -7.13 -5.04
C ASP A 20 1.99 -7.62 -5.24
N THR A 21 1.02 -7.00 -4.54
CA THR A 21 -0.38 -7.40 -4.65
C THR A 21 -1.33 -6.22 -4.50
N LEU A 22 -2.32 -6.14 -5.39
CA LEU A 22 -3.43 -5.21 -5.33
C LEU A 22 -4.74 -5.99 -5.25
N TYR A 23 -5.53 -5.72 -4.22
CA TYR A 23 -6.90 -6.18 -4.10
C TYR A 23 -7.84 -5.05 -4.46
N GLU A 24 -8.76 -5.32 -5.38
CA GLU A 24 -9.81 -4.39 -5.75
C GLU A 24 -11.16 -4.86 -5.21
N PRO A 25 -12.05 -3.93 -4.80
CA PRO A 25 -13.41 -4.30 -4.45
C PRO A 25 -14.19 -4.73 -5.71
N LYS A 26 -15.08 -5.71 -5.57
CA LYS A 26 -15.96 -6.14 -6.67
C LYS A 26 -17.06 -5.10 -6.95
N LEU A 27 -17.44 -5.00 -8.23
CA LEU A 27 -18.29 -3.97 -8.84
C LEU A 27 -19.49 -3.50 -8.01
N ASP A 28 -20.21 -4.40 -7.36
CA ASP A 28 -21.43 -4.05 -6.60
C ASP A 28 -21.14 -3.32 -5.27
N ILE A 29 -19.89 -3.36 -4.80
CA ILE A 29 -19.43 -2.81 -3.50
C ILE A 29 -18.36 -1.71 -3.71
N GLN A 30 -17.89 -1.51 -4.95
CA GLN A 30 -16.77 -0.62 -5.32
C GLN A 30 -16.83 0.79 -4.75
N LYS A 31 -18.03 1.38 -4.61
CA LYS A 31 -18.17 2.76 -4.12
C LYS A 31 -17.99 2.92 -2.61
N SER A 32 -18.01 1.83 -1.85
CA SER A 32 -17.98 1.86 -0.38
C SER A 32 -16.69 1.35 0.23
N LEU A 33 -15.85 0.66 -0.56
CA LEU A 33 -14.67 -0.01 -0.06
C LEU A 33 -13.40 0.49 -0.76
N PRO A 34 -12.33 0.77 0.00
CA PRO A 34 -11.07 1.20 -0.59
C PRO A 34 -10.34 0.01 -1.25
N PRO A 35 -9.56 0.22 -2.32
CA PRO A 35 -8.60 -0.77 -2.79
C PRO A 35 -7.54 -1.04 -1.72
N VAL A 36 -6.97 -2.25 -1.71
CA VAL A 36 -5.94 -2.64 -0.73
C VAL A 36 -4.65 -2.98 -1.46
N LEU A 37 -3.61 -2.21 -1.19
CA LEU A 37 -2.25 -2.44 -1.67
C LEU A 37 -1.46 -3.20 -0.60
N ILE A 38 -0.82 -4.29 -0.99
CA ILE A 38 0.05 -5.08 -0.12
C ILE A 38 1.44 -5.12 -0.73
N GLU A 39 2.44 -4.78 0.08
CA GLU A 39 3.86 -4.83 -0.27
C GLU A 39 4.63 -5.62 0.78
N VAL A 40 5.55 -6.47 0.34
CA VAL A 40 6.44 -7.25 1.19
C VAL A 40 7.87 -6.88 0.84
N GLN A 41 8.56 -6.19 1.74
CA GLN A 41 9.88 -5.64 1.47
C GLN A 41 10.89 -6.06 2.53
N ALA A 42 12.06 -6.53 2.07
CA ALA A 42 13.18 -6.84 2.95
C ALA A 42 13.79 -5.57 3.57
N THR A 43 13.81 -4.47 2.82
CA THR A 43 14.30 -3.18 3.29
C THR A 43 13.29 -2.09 2.95
N VAL A 44 12.86 -1.34 3.96
CA VAL A 44 12.05 -0.13 3.78
C VAL A 44 13.02 1.06 3.85
N ASP A 45 13.32 1.63 2.68
CA ASP A 45 14.16 2.82 2.50
C ASP A 45 13.36 3.97 1.85
N GLU A 46 13.99 5.14 1.71
CA GLU A 46 13.36 6.32 1.11
C GLU A 46 12.91 6.06 -0.34
N LYS A 47 13.70 5.28 -1.11
CA LYS A 47 13.36 4.94 -2.50
C LYS A 47 12.10 4.10 -2.58
N PHE A 48 11.95 3.12 -1.67
CA PHE A 48 10.73 2.33 -1.56
C PHE A 48 9.55 3.21 -1.15
N MET A 49 9.72 4.11 -0.17
CA MET A 49 8.65 5.02 0.25
C MET A 49 8.16 5.92 -0.90
N ILE A 50 9.06 6.44 -1.73
CA ILE A 50 8.70 7.22 -2.93
C ILE A 50 7.89 6.36 -3.91
N LYS A 51 8.31 5.12 -4.16
CA LYS A 51 7.56 4.18 -5.01
C LYS A 51 6.18 3.89 -4.45
N LEU A 52 6.07 3.67 -3.14
CA LEU A 52 4.82 3.37 -2.46
C LEU A 52 3.81 4.52 -2.60
N MET A 53 4.28 5.78 -2.51
CA MET A 53 3.44 6.94 -2.76
C MET A 53 2.93 6.98 -4.21
N GLN A 54 3.79 6.65 -5.18
CA GLN A 54 3.37 6.57 -6.58
C GLN A 54 2.31 5.47 -6.79
N TYR A 55 2.44 4.32 -6.13
CA TYR A 55 1.43 3.25 -6.20
C TYR A 55 0.10 3.71 -5.61
N ALA A 56 0.13 4.43 -4.50
CA ALA A 56 -1.07 4.98 -3.88
C ALA A 56 -1.77 6.01 -4.79
N ILE A 57 -1.00 6.91 -5.43
CA ILE A 57 -1.54 7.89 -6.40
C ILE A 57 -2.18 7.16 -7.58
N ASN A 58 -1.50 6.17 -8.17
CA ASN A 58 -2.06 5.39 -9.28
C ASN A 58 -3.34 4.64 -8.88
N ALA A 59 -3.43 4.15 -7.63
CA ALA A 59 -4.64 3.52 -7.12
C ALA A 59 -5.79 4.53 -6.93
N ILE A 60 -5.49 5.74 -6.44
CA ILE A 60 -6.49 6.82 -6.35
C ILE A 60 -7.03 7.16 -7.74
N GLU A 61 -6.14 7.34 -8.73
CA GLU A 61 -6.55 7.64 -10.11
C GLU A 61 -7.36 6.51 -10.75
N ARG A 62 -7.03 5.25 -10.44
CA ARG A 62 -7.70 4.07 -11.00
C ARG A 62 -9.06 3.77 -10.37
N TYR A 63 -9.24 4.04 -9.07
CA TYR A 63 -10.42 3.62 -8.31
C TYR A 63 -11.25 4.76 -7.72
N ASP A 64 -10.84 6.03 -7.91
CA ASP A 64 -11.48 7.22 -7.34
C ASP A 64 -11.67 7.12 -5.80
N SER A 65 -10.72 6.45 -5.13
CA SER A 65 -10.78 6.16 -3.71
C SER A 65 -9.38 5.97 -3.12
N LYS A 66 -9.19 6.39 -1.86
CA LYS A 66 -7.91 6.26 -1.16
C LYS A 66 -7.63 4.79 -0.84
N PRO A 67 -6.48 4.23 -1.25
CA PRO A 67 -6.14 2.85 -0.92
C PRO A 67 -5.79 2.70 0.57
N VAL A 68 -6.07 1.51 1.10
CA VAL A 68 -5.41 1.01 2.31
C VAL A 68 -4.10 0.37 1.88
N VAL A 69 -2.98 0.82 2.45
CA VAL A 69 -1.65 0.32 2.09
C VAL A 69 -1.08 -0.47 3.26
N LEU A 70 -0.75 -1.74 3.04
CA LEU A 70 -0.18 -2.63 4.04
C LEU A 70 1.23 -3.02 3.60
N VAL A 71 2.23 -2.68 4.43
CA VAL A 71 3.63 -3.02 4.14
C VAL A 71 4.14 -3.99 5.20
N PHE A 72 4.56 -5.17 4.76
CA PHE A 72 5.29 -6.13 5.57
C PHE A 72 6.79 -5.89 5.39
N CYS A 73 7.45 -5.37 6.42
CA CYS A 73 8.91 -5.29 6.45
C CYS A 73 9.45 -6.59 7.06
N VAL A 74 10.18 -7.38 6.28
CA VAL A 74 10.71 -8.69 6.73
C VAL A 74 12.20 -8.66 7.07
N GLY A 75 12.85 -7.50 6.98
CA GLY A 75 14.27 -7.34 7.25
C GLY A 75 14.58 -6.11 8.09
N LYS A 76 15.08 -5.04 7.47
CA LYS A 76 15.57 -3.84 8.18
C LYS A 76 14.84 -2.59 7.70
N ILE A 77 14.49 -1.72 8.66
CA ILE A 77 14.08 -0.34 8.36
C ILE A 77 15.34 0.50 8.34
N SER A 78 15.68 1.12 7.21
CA SER A 78 16.89 1.96 7.14
C SER A 78 16.60 3.33 7.74
N SER A 79 17.27 3.67 8.85
CA SER A 79 17.26 4.96 9.57
C SER A 79 16.05 5.27 10.47
N LYS A 80 16.34 5.80 11.68
CA LYS A 80 15.37 6.39 12.63
C LYS A 80 14.67 7.64 12.07
N SER A 81 15.22 8.32 11.05
CA SER A 81 14.55 9.44 10.39
C SER A 81 13.41 8.98 9.48
N LEU A 82 13.49 7.76 8.96
CA LEU A 82 12.50 7.22 8.04
C LEU A 82 11.17 7.00 8.75
N SER A 83 11.16 6.50 10.00
CA SER A 83 9.94 6.37 10.80
C SER A 83 9.25 7.71 11.08
N ALA A 84 10.03 8.79 11.27
CA ALA A 84 9.49 10.13 11.49
C ALA A 84 8.94 10.73 10.18
N GLN A 85 9.67 10.60 9.08
CA GLN A 85 9.22 11.08 7.76
C GLN A 85 7.99 10.32 7.28
N VAL A 86 7.98 8.99 7.42
CA VAL A 86 6.82 8.14 7.17
C VAL A 86 5.59 8.70 7.89
N THR A 87 5.69 9.02 9.18
CA THR A 87 4.58 9.55 9.97
C THR A 87 4.10 10.92 9.45
N GLN A 88 5.02 11.77 8.99
CA GLN A 88 4.72 13.09 8.44
C GLN A 88 4.12 13.03 7.02
N TYR A 89 4.52 12.07 6.18
CA TYR A 89 3.88 11.82 4.89
C TYR A 89 2.50 11.17 5.04
N MET A 90 2.31 10.33 6.07
CA MET A 90 1.03 9.69 6.40
C MET A 90 -0.06 10.71 6.78
N SER A 91 0.29 11.75 7.52
CA SER A 91 -0.66 12.77 7.96
C SER A 91 -1.21 13.63 6.81
N CYS A 92 -0.46 13.77 5.72
CA CYS A 92 -0.87 14.56 4.56
C CYS A 92 -1.89 13.83 3.66
N PHE A 93 -1.92 12.50 3.69
CA PHE A 93 -2.75 11.70 2.79
C PHE A 93 -4.00 11.05 3.43
N ASP A 94 -4.17 11.10 4.75
CA ASP A 94 -5.14 10.22 5.46
C ASP A 94 -4.99 8.76 5.01
N MET A 95 -3.73 8.35 4.81
CA MET A 95 -3.36 7.00 4.38
C MET A 95 -3.02 6.23 5.65
N SER A 96 -3.73 5.14 5.92
CA SER A 96 -3.40 4.26 7.06
C SER A 96 -2.41 3.19 6.58
N ILE A 97 -1.09 3.47 6.65
CA ILE A 97 -0.10 2.37 6.59
C ILE A 97 -0.01 1.76 7.98
N ARG A 98 -0.48 0.53 8.12
CA ARG A 98 -0.17 -0.29 9.29
C ARG A 98 1.10 -1.07 9.02
N TYR A 99 2.18 -0.70 9.69
CA TYR A 99 3.37 -1.55 9.75
C TYR A 99 3.08 -2.72 10.68
N SER A 100 2.95 -3.92 10.11
CA SER A 100 2.94 -5.15 10.90
C SER A 100 4.31 -5.79 10.75
N LEU A 101 5.20 -5.57 11.74
CA LEU A 101 6.45 -6.30 11.85
C LEU A 101 6.11 -7.70 12.38
N ILE A 102 5.92 -8.67 11.49
CA ILE A 102 5.84 -10.07 11.89
C ILE A 102 7.29 -10.57 11.92
N ILE A 103 7.91 -10.52 13.09
CA ILE A 103 9.11 -11.31 13.35
C ILE A 103 8.62 -12.74 13.47
N LEU A 104 8.94 -13.58 12.49
CA LEU A 104 8.80 -15.03 12.62
C LEU A 104 10.01 -15.50 13.41
N ASP A 105 9.82 -15.69 14.71
CA ASP A 105 10.78 -16.39 15.59
C ASP A 105 10.80 -17.90 15.29
#